data_AF-A0A6F7ZHE6-F1
#
_entry.id   AF-A0A6F7ZHE6-F1
#
_cell.length_a   1.000
_cell.length_b   1.000
_cell.length_c   1.000
_cell.angle_alpha   90.00
_cell.angle_beta   90.00
_cell.angle_gamma   90.00
#
_symmetry.space_group_name_H-M   'P 1'
#
loop_
_entity.id
_entity.type
_entity.pdbx_description
1 polymer ?
#
loop_
_entity_poly.entity_id
_entity_poly.type
_entity_poly.pdbx_seq_one_letter_code
_entity_poly.pdbx_strand_id
1 'polypeptide(L)'
;AADTLAVRQKRRIYDITNVLEGIGLIEKKSKNSIQWKGVGPGCNTREIADKLIDLKLELEDLDRREHELDQQRVWVQQSIKNVTDDSLNSPLAYVTHQDLCNCFKGDTLLAIRAPSGTQLEVP
;
A
#
# COMPACT_ATOMS: atom_id res chain seq x y z
N ALA A 1 -17.18 12.02 43.06
CA ALA A 1 -17.79 11.19 41.99
C ALA A 1 -19.14 10.61 42.41
N ALA A 2 -19.19 9.66 43.36
CA ALA A 2 -20.47 9.11 43.83
C ALA A 2 -21.40 10.19 44.45
N ASP A 3 -20.83 11.10 45.24
CA ASP A 3 -21.59 12.23 45.83
C ASP A 3 -21.99 13.28 44.78
N THR A 4 -21.13 13.48 43.77
CA THR A 4 -21.33 14.44 42.67
C THR A 4 -22.42 13.99 41.69
N LEU A 5 -22.51 12.68 41.42
CA LEU A 5 -23.47 12.10 40.49
C LEU A 5 -24.82 11.79 41.15
N ALA A 6 -25.01 12.18 42.42
CA ALA A 6 -26.20 11.92 43.24
C ALA A 6 -26.65 10.44 43.21
N VAL A 7 -25.71 9.51 43.03
CA VAL A 7 -26.01 8.08 42.94
C VAL A 7 -26.05 7.52 44.36
N ARG A 8 -27.25 7.17 44.85
CA ARG A 8 -27.45 6.62 46.21
C ARG A 8 -26.69 5.30 46.47
N GLN A 9 -26.26 4.57 45.43
CA GLN A 9 -25.52 3.30 45.55
C GLN A 9 -24.38 3.20 44.53
N LYS A 10 -23.14 2.98 45.01
CA LYS A 10 -21.93 2.83 44.16
C LYS A 10 -22.06 1.76 43.06
N ARG A 11 -22.99 0.81 43.19
CA ARG A 11 -23.23 -0.27 42.23
C ARG A 11 -23.59 0.24 40.83
N ARG A 12 -24.32 1.35 40.70
CA ARG A 12 -24.76 1.89 39.39
C ARG A 12 -23.61 2.47 38.56
N ILE A 13 -22.52 2.86 39.21
CA ILE A 13 -21.31 3.33 38.50
C ILE A 13 -20.69 2.17 37.70
N TYR A 14 -20.67 0.96 38.24
CA TYR A 14 -20.15 -0.21 37.52
C TYR A 14 -21.00 -0.57 36.29
N ASP A 15 -22.33 -0.42 36.37
CA ASP A 15 -23.17 -0.70 35.21
C ASP A 15 -22.81 0.23 34.04
N ILE A 16 -22.56 1.51 34.33
CA ILE A 16 -22.14 2.50 33.33
C ILE A 16 -20.71 2.20 32.85
N THR A 17 -19.75 1.98 33.75
CA THR A 17 -18.35 1.75 33.36
C THR A 17 -18.17 0.45 32.59
N ASN A 18 -18.90 -0.62 32.93
CA ASN A 18 -18.80 -1.90 32.22
C ASN A 18 -19.33 -1.80 30.79
N VAL A 19 -20.41 -1.03 30.56
CA VAL A 19 -20.91 -0.78 29.21
C VAL A 19 -19.91 0.06 28.42
N LEU A 20 -19.40 1.14 29.01
CA LEU A 20 -18.42 2.00 28.33
C LEU A 20 -17.07 1.31 28.07
N GLU A 21 -16.63 0.42 28.97
CA GLU A 21 -15.44 -0.42 28.80
C GLU A 21 -15.68 -1.51 27.76
N GLY A 22 -16.88 -2.13 27.76
CA GLY A 22 -17.28 -3.13 26.77
C GLY A 22 -17.38 -2.58 25.34
N ILE A 23 -17.76 -1.32 25.18
CA ILE A 23 -17.73 -0.59 23.90
C ILE A 23 -16.32 -0.04 23.60
N GLY A 24 -15.40 -0.04 24.56
CA GLY A 24 -14.01 0.42 24.40
C GLY A 24 -13.81 1.94 24.51
N LEU A 25 -14.79 2.69 25.04
CA LEU A 25 -14.72 4.15 25.22
C LEU A 25 -13.92 4.57 26.45
N ILE A 26 -13.75 3.68 27.42
CA ILE A 26 -12.93 3.90 28.61
C ILE A 26 -12.06 2.67 28.89
N GLU A 27 -11.02 2.84 29.69
CA GLU A 27 -10.24 1.73 30.25
C GLU A 27 -9.90 1.96 31.72
N LYS A 28 -9.64 0.86 32.42
CA LYS A 28 -9.17 0.91 33.80
C LYS A 28 -7.67 1.23 33.84
N LYS A 29 -7.32 2.41 34.34
CA LYS A 29 -5.93 2.82 34.55
C LYS A 29 -5.37 2.31 35.88
N SER A 30 -6.17 2.40 36.94
CA SER A 30 -5.83 1.88 38.27
C SER A 30 -7.08 1.71 39.14
N LYS A 31 -6.93 1.27 40.40
CA LYS A 31 -8.09 1.11 41.30
C LYS A 31 -8.75 2.48 41.53
N ASN A 32 -10.06 2.55 41.27
CA ASN A 32 -10.85 3.80 41.30
C ASN A 32 -10.41 4.87 40.28
N SER A 33 -9.63 4.50 39.26
CA SER A 33 -9.20 5.41 38.19
C SER A 33 -9.54 4.79 36.83
N ILE A 34 -10.38 5.49 36.08
CA ILE A 34 -10.77 5.14 34.72
C ILE A 34 -10.29 6.27 33.80
N GLN A 35 -9.79 5.89 32.62
CA GLN A 35 -9.33 6.81 31.60
C GLN A 35 -10.28 6.74 30.40
N TRP A 36 -10.64 7.90 29.86
CA TRP A 36 -11.38 8.00 28.62
C TRP A 36 -10.47 7.68 27.43
N LYS A 37 -10.90 6.74 26.58
CA LYS A 37 -10.26 6.37 25.31
C LYS A 37 -10.77 7.19 24.12
N GLY A 38 -11.99 7.71 24.21
CA GLY A 38 -12.64 8.47 23.13
C GLY A 38 -12.10 9.90 22.93
N VAL A 39 -12.63 10.57 21.90
CA VAL A 39 -12.29 11.95 21.51
C VAL A 39 -12.86 12.94 22.54
N GLY A 40 -12.02 13.37 23.48
CA GLY A 40 -12.38 14.36 24.50
C GLY A 40 -11.28 15.42 24.65
N PRO A 41 -11.61 16.62 25.18
CA PRO A 41 -10.61 17.64 25.46
C PRO A 41 -9.62 17.12 26.52
N GLY A 42 -8.40 16.79 26.08
CA GLY A 42 -7.28 16.41 26.96
C GLY A 42 -6.83 14.95 26.95
N CYS A 43 -7.42 14.06 26.16
CA CYS A 43 -6.90 12.69 26.02
C CYS A 43 -6.96 12.24 24.55
N ASN A 44 -5.81 11.80 24.01
CA ASN A 44 -5.59 11.18 22.69
C ASN A 44 -5.90 12.03 21.44
N THR A 45 -6.60 13.17 21.54
CA THR A 45 -6.94 14.02 20.39
C THR A 45 -5.71 14.60 19.69
N ARG A 46 -4.64 14.93 20.43
CA ARG A 46 -3.39 15.42 19.82
C ARG A 46 -2.62 14.31 19.11
N GLU A 47 -2.38 13.18 19.77
CA GLU A 47 -1.68 12.05 19.14
C GLU A 47 -2.41 11.50 17.90
N ILE A 48 -3.75 11.48 17.91
CA ILE A 48 -4.55 11.10 16.74
C ILE A 48 -4.47 12.17 15.64
N ALA A 49 -4.52 13.45 16.00
CA ALA A 49 -4.38 14.54 15.04
C ALA A 49 -2.98 14.54 14.40
N ASP A 50 -1.93 14.34 15.19
CA ASP A 50 -0.55 14.27 14.72
C ASP A 50 -0.35 13.08 13.78
N LYS A 51 -0.82 11.88 14.16
CA LYS A 51 -0.81 10.70 13.26
C LYS A 51 -1.59 10.93 11.97
N LEU A 52 -2.70 11.66 12.04
CA LEU A 52 -3.51 11.97 10.87
C LEU A 52 -2.80 12.98 9.94
N ILE A 53 -2.00 13.89 10.48
CA ILE A 53 -1.14 14.79 9.71
C ILE A 53 -0.01 13.98 9.07
N ASP A 54 0.68 13.14 9.83
CA ASP A 54 1.77 12.30 9.32
C ASP A 54 1.29 11.40 8.19
N LEU A 55 0.14 10.74 8.36
CA LEU A 55 -0.42 9.86 7.34
C LEU A 55 -0.85 10.64 6.09
N LYS A 56 -1.34 11.88 6.23
CA LYS A 56 -1.64 12.73 5.08
C LYS A 56 -0.37 13.12 4.31
N LEU A 57 0.70 13.48 5.01
CA LEU A 57 1.99 13.77 4.38
C LEU A 57 2.57 12.55 3.67
N GLU A 58 2.43 11.36 4.28
CA GLU A 58 2.85 10.11 3.67
C GLU A 58 2.04 9.80 2.41
N LEU A 59 0.72 9.99 2.43
CA LEU A 59 -0.12 9.85 1.24
C LEU A 59 0.28 10.81 0.12
N GLU A 60 0.58 12.07 0.44
CA GLU A 60 1.05 13.05 -0.55
C GLU A 60 2.41 12.66 -1.14
N ASP A 61 3.34 12.14 -0.33
CA ASP A 61 4.65 11.67 -0.85
C ASP A 61 4.51 10.42 -1.72
N LEU A 62 3.65 9.48 -1.32
CA LEU A 62 3.36 8.27 -2.09
C LEU A 62 2.71 8.62 -3.43
N ASP A 63 1.71 9.50 -3.44
CA ASP A 63 1.07 9.98 -4.66
C ASP A 63 2.08 10.64 -5.61
N ARG A 64 2.97 11.48 -5.07
CA ARG A 64 4.06 12.09 -5.85
C ARG A 64 5.01 11.04 -6.44
N ARG A 65 5.36 10.00 -5.67
CA ARG A 65 6.20 8.89 -6.13
C ARG A 65 5.53 8.10 -7.25
N GLU A 66 4.24 7.80 -7.10
CA GLU A 66 3.46 7.10 -8.10
C GLU A 66 3.43 7.88 -9.43
N HIS A 67 3.15 9.18 -9.37
CA HIS A 67 3.18 10.06 -10.53
C HIS A 67 4.57 10.10 -11.21
N GLU A 68 5.65 10.14 -10.42
CA GLU A 68 7.01 10.11 -10.94
C GLU A 68 7.31 8.78 -11.68
N LEU A 69 6.90 7.66 -11.09
CA LEU A 69 7.06 6.33 -11.70
C LEU A 69 6.25 6.19 -12.98
N ASP A 70 5.03 6.71 -13.01
CA ASP A 70 4.19 6.69 -14.21
C ASP A 70 4.80 7.53 -15.35
N GLN A 71 5.35 8.70 -15.03
CA GLN A 71 6.08 9.51 -16.01
C GLN A 71 7.31 8.78 -16.56
N GLN A 72 8.12 8.17 -15.67
CA GLN A 72 9.29 7.39 -16.07
C GLN A 72 8.88 6.19 -16.95
N ARG A 73 7.80 5.49 -16.60
CA ARG A 73 7.27 4.38 -17.41
C ARG A 73 6.91 4.84 -18.81
N VAL A 74 6.17 5.94 -18.93
CA VAL A 74 5.77 6.50 -20.24
C VAL A 74 7.01 6.91 -21.05
N TRP A 75 8.00 7.55 -20.42
CA TRP A 75 9.23 7.93 -21.10
C TRP A 75 10.02 6.74 -21.61
N VAL A 76 10.20 5.70 -20.79
CA VAL A 76 10.92 4.49 -21.20
C VAL A 76 10.16 3.77 -22.31
N GLN A 77 8.83 3.65 -22.22
CA GLN A 77 8.02 3.06 -23.29
C GLN A 77 8.16 3.84 -24.61
N GLN A 78 8.12 5.17 -24.55
CA GLN A 78 8.31 6.00 -25.73
C GLN A 78 9.74 5.89 -26.28
N SER A 79 10.75 5.81 -25.41
CA SER A 79 12.15 5.63 -25.81
C SER A 79 12.37 4.29 -26.51
N ILE A 80 11.84 3.19 -25.96
CA ILE A 80 11.88 1.87 -26.60
C ILE A 80 11.23 1.96 -27.97
N LYS A 81 10.02 2.52 -28.06
CA LYS A 81 9.29 2.68 -29.32
C LYS A 81 10.09 3.46 -30.35
N ASN A 82 10.70 4.58 -29.95
CA ASN A 82 11.51 5.40 -30.85
C ASN A 82 12.72 4.62 -31.39
N VAL A 83 13.36 3.79 -30.57
CA VAL A 83 14.51 2.98 -30.99
C VAL A 83 14.07 1.81 -31.88
N THR A 84 12.97 1.14 -31.56
CA THR A 84 12.49 -0.05 -32.30
C THR A 84 11.83 0.30 -33.62
N ASP A 85 11.12 1.42 -33.69
CA ASP A 85 10.39 1.87 -34.89
C ASP A 85 11.28 2.65 -35.86
N ASP A 86 12.52 2.97 -35.46
CA ASP A 86 13.51 3.59 -36.35
C ASP A 86 13.88 2.62 -37.48
N SER A 87 13.61 3.06 -38.71
CA SER A 87 13.94 2.33 -39.94
C SER A 87 15.43 1.97 -40.08
N LEU A 88 16.33 2.73 -39.45
CA LEU A 88 17.77 2.43 -39.43
C LEU A 88 18.10 1.27 -38.48
N ASN A 89 17.32 1.09 -37.41
CA ASN A 89 17.52 0.04 -36.42
C ASN A 89 16.82 -1.27 -36.79
N SER A 90 15.76 -1.20 -37.61
CA SER A 90 15.01 -2.40 -38.03
C SER A 90 15.89 -3.52 -38.63
N PRO A 91 16.88 -3.25 -39.51
CA PRO A 91 17.79 -4.27 -40.03
C PRO A 91 18.83 -4.77 -39.01
N LEU A 92 19.03 -4.04 -37.91
CA LEU A 92 20.01 -4.36 -36.87
C LEU A 92 19.40 -5.16 -35.71
N ALA A 93 18.07 -5.26 -35.64
CA ALA A 93 17.35 -5.99 -34.60
C ALA A 93 17.30 -7.51 -34.88
N TYR A 94 18.47 -8.16 -34.90
CA TYR A 94 18.60 -9.61 -35.05
C TYR A 94 19.62 -10.19 -34.06
N VAL A 95 19.57 -11.51 -33.89
CA VAL A 95 20.56 -12.29 -33.14
C VAL A 95 21.22 -13.29 -34.07
N THR A 96 22.49 -13.63 -33.81
CA THR A 96 23.21 -14.60 -34.63
C THR A 96 22.98 -16.03 -34.15
N HIS A 97 23.27 -17.00 -35.02
CA HIS A 97 23.29 -18.41 -34.64
C HIS A 97 24.25 -18.67 -33.46
N GLN A 98 25.41 -18.00 -33.45
CA GLN A 98 26.40 -18.16 -32.39
C GLN A 98 25.86 -17.68 -31.04
N ASP A 99 25.11 -16.57 -31.02
CA ASP A 99 24.51 -16.03 -29.79
C ASP A 99 23.52 -17.04 -29.19
N LEU A 100 22.69 -17.67 -30.04
CA LEU A 100 21.72 -18.67 -29.62
C LEU A 100 22.38 -19.95 -29.09
N CYS A 101 23.36 -20.51 -29.82
CA CYS A 101 24.07 -21.72 -29.40
C CYS A 101 24.94 -21.51 -28.15
N ASN A 102 25.43 -20.29 -27.91
CA ASN A 102 26.16 -19.96 -26.69
C ASN A 102 25.24 -19.97 -25.46
N CYS A 103 23.99 -19.53 -25.62
CA CYS A 103 22.98 -19.51 -24.55
C CYS A 103 22.41 -20.91 -24.23
N PHE A 104 22.23 -21.77 -25.24
CA PHE A 104 21.60 -23.07 -25.09
C PHE A 104 22.49 -24.18 -25.67
N LYS A 105 23.39 -24.72 -24.84
CA LYS A 105 24.40 -25.70 -25.26
C LYS A 105 23.82 -27.11 -25.27
N GLY A 106 23.84 -27.76 -26.44
CA GLY A 106 23.45 -29.17 -26.58
C GLY A 106 21.96 -29.42 -26.76
N ASP A 107 21.15 -28.37 -26.79
CA ASP A 107 19.70 -28.45 -27.04
C ASP A 107 19.37 -28.24 -28.52
N THR A 108 18.28 -28.87 -28.97
CA THR A 108 17.68 -28.59 -30.28
C THR A 108 16.85 -27.31 -30.18
N LEU A 109 17.19 -26.30 -30.98
CA LEU A 109 16.53 -24.99 -30.96
C LEU A 109 15.58 -24.82 -32.16
N LEU A 110 14.37 -24.33 -31.89
CA LEU A 110 13.39 -23.93 -32.90
C LEU A 110 13.06 -22.44 -32.71
N ALA A 111 13.35 -21.62 -33.72
CA ALA A 111 12.99 -20.21 -33.71
C ALA A 111 11.62 -20.01 -34.36
N ILE A 112 10.64 -19.55 -33.60
CA ILE A 112 9.27 -19.29 -34.09
C ILE A 112 9.10 -17.79 -34.28
N ARG A 113 8.74 -17.37 -35.50
CA ARG A 113 8.34 -16.00 -35.81
C ARG A 113 6.88 -15.99 -36.23
N ALA A 114 6.03 -15.42 -35.38
CA ALA A 114 4.60 -15.31 -35.62
C ALA A 114 4.12 -13.86 -35.42
N PRO A 115 3.05 -13.43 -36.12
CA PRO A 115 2.43 -12.12 -35.89
C PRO A 115 1.90 -11.95 -34.45
N SER A 116 1.74 -10.71 -34.03
CA SER A 116 1.11 -10.39 -32.74
C SER A 116 -0.32 -10.94 -32.67
N GLY A 117 -0.67 -11.52 -31.53
CA GLY A 117 -1.97 -12.17 -31.32
C GLY A 117 -2.02 -13.66 -31.67
N THR A 118 -0.93 -14.24 -32.18
CA THR A 118 -0.83 -15.70 -32.36
C THR A 118 -0.92 -16.42 -31.01
N GLN A 119 -1.81 -17.41 -30.90
CA GLN A 119 -1.93 -18.25 -29.71
C GLN A 119 -1.02 -19.46 -29.83
N LEU A 120 -0.26 -19.74 -28.76
CA LEU A 120 0.56 -20.94 -28.63
C LEU A 120 -0.07 -21.82 -27.55
N GLU A 121 -0.64 -22.95 -27.95
CA GLU A 121 -1.21 -23.93 -27.02
C GLU A 121 -0.16 -25.00 -26.70
N VAL A 122 -0.02 -25.32 -25.41
CA VAL A 122 0.76 -26.46 -24.92
C VAL A 122 -0.21 -27.35 -24.16
N PRO A 123 -0.39 -28.63 -24.57
CA PRO A 123 -1.29 -29.57 -23.91
C PRO A 123 -0.97 -29.82 -22.43
#